data_AF-A0A7S0WEX3-F1
#
_entry.id   AF-A0A7S0WEX3-F1
#
_cell.length_a   1.000
_cell.length_b   1.000
_cell.length_c   1.000
_cell.angle_alpha   90.00
_cell.angle_beta   90.00
_cell.angle_gamma   90.00
#
_symmetry.space_group_name_H-M   'P 1'
#
loop_
_entity.id
_entity.type
_entity.pdbx_description
1 polymer ?
#
loop_
_entity_poly.entity_id
_entity_poly.type
_entity_poly.pdbx_seq_one_letter_code
_entity_poly.pdbx_strand_id
1 'polypeptide(L)'
;GSRPVADDISVVVFITDMCGQGGGAAATPQQLQDLFFSAPDNLAGYFASCSRGVASMSRTKTLVLGPVALPCNGSNAGVNWTTTACSLPDYYGWMFAAEAWAAEQGVDLAPYRHRVLLTPKGHTTFMAPGTPACTWSGMAILGPVGSFAGPTSSYATPGAYSYAWVAGDQWDQVQAWFHELGHNYNLRHAGTPAGGPYADYSSAMGFCCLRRCMNPPNNWQLGWGDLVKGSSGPLAPGATRTVVLPRQDLAAAHMARVTVDWLHTDEPVSIWLGYRQDVAPYDLPSEGRPGVFSGGVNIYSYPGASYIDTSNTQRLAILLPGRVWWESMYGAGLAVRVLSQNDTAAVVTVCRAMSDSELCGMGIDADCDGKVDSGDTDCASHTYSPSPPPAPPRPNP
;
A
#
# COMPACT_ATOMS: atom_id res chain seq x y z
N GLY A 1 7.89 2.63 20.31
CA GLY A 1 9.02 1.93 19.69
C GLY A 1 9.24 2.47 18.29
N SER A 2 10.44 2.33 17.74
CA SER A 2 10.68 2.60 16.32
C SER A 2 9.79 1.67 15.47
N ARG A 3 9.27 2.21 14.37
CA ARG A 3 8.56 1.43 13.36
C ARG A 3 9.54 0.41 12.75
N PRO A 4 9.17 -0.88 12.63
CA PRO A 4 10.05 -1.85 11.99
C PRO A 4 10.22 -1.54 10.50
N VAL A 5 11.26 -2.14 9.93
CA VAL A 5 11.58 -2.04 8.51
C VAL A 5 11.55 -3.45 7.94
N ALA A 6 10.83 -3.64 6.83
CA ALA A 6 10.84 -4.87 6.06
C ALA A 6 12.07 -4.87 5.12
N ASP A 7 13.25 -5.13 5.67
CA ASP A 7 14.54 -5.06 4.96
C ASP A 7 15.05 -6.43 4.46
N ASP A 8 14.68 -7.50 5.16
CA ASP A 8 15.13 -8.86 4.85
C ASP A 8 14.00 -9.73 4.27
N ILE A 9 14.05 -9.94 2.96
CA ILE A 9 13.09 -10.80 2.23
C ILE A 9 13.65 -12.22 2.17
N SER A 10 13.36 -13.03 3.20
CA SER A 10 13.75 -14.45 3.24
C SER A 10 12.58 -15.37 2.89
N VAL A 11 12.74 -16.18 1.84
CA VAL A 11 11.65 -16.94 1.22
C VAL A 11 12.00 -18.42 1.10
N VAL A 12 11.10 -19.30 1.50
CA VAL A 12 11.10 -20.70 1.07
C VAL A 12 9.88 -20.94 0.18
N VAL A 13 10.11 -21.54 -1.00
CA VAL A 13 9.04 -21.88 -1.94
C VAL A 13 8.94 -23.39 -2.06
N PHE A 14 7.75 -23.93 -1.85
CA PHE A 14 7.38 -25.30 -2.14
C PHE A 14 6.70 -25.36 -3.50
N ILE A 15 7.39 -25.88 -4.51
CA ILE A 15 6.79 -26.24 -5.80
C ILE A 15 6.06 -27.55 -5.59
N THR A 16 4.74 -27.56 -5.74
CA THR A 16 3.94 -28.76 -5.42
C THR A 16 3.47 -29.51 -6.66
N ASP A 17 3.40 -30.83 -6.53
CA ASP A 17 2.59 -31.70 -7.36
C ASP A 17 1.41 -32.18 -6.51
N MET A 18 0.20 -31.78 -6.86
CA MET A 18 -1.00 -32.04 -6.06
C MET A 18 -1.68 -33.32 -6.50
N CYS A 19 -1.04 -34.46 -6.26
CA CYS A 19 -1.54 -35.79 -6.62
C CYS A 19 -1.77 -35.95 -8.14
N GLY A 20 -0.88 -35.39 -8.96
CA GLY A 20 -0.96 -35.43 -10.43
C GLY A 20 -1.97 -34.47 -11.05
N GLN A 21 -2.66 -33.65 -10.24
CA GLN A 21 -3.58 -32.63 -10.75
C GLN A 21 -2.82 -31.52 -11.49
N GLY A 22 -3.48 -30.90 -12.48
CA GLY A 22 -2.90 -29.79 -13.25
C GLY A 22 -1.71 -30.14 -14.14
N GLY A 23 -1.43 -31.43 -14.34
CA GLY A 23 -0.28 -31.90 -15.12
C GLY A 23 1.06 -31.86 -14.38
N GLY A 24 1.04 -31.71 -13.05
CA GLY A 24 2.23 -31.69 -12.19
C GLY A 24 2.72 -30.27 -11.85
N ALA A 25 3.99 -30.16 -11.43
CA ALA A 25 4.58 -28.91 -10.99
C ALA A 25 4.53 -27.80 -12.05
N ALA A 26 4.16 -26.58 -11.63
CA ALA A 26 4.01 -25.44 -12.54
C ALA A 26 5.33 -24.88 -13.08
N ALA A 27 6.43 -25.07 -12.35
CA ALA A 27 7.77 -24.60 -12.67
C ALA A 27 8.84 -25.54 -12.08
N THR A 28 10.07 -25.38 -12.53
CA THR A 28 11.25 -26.02 -11.92
C THR A 28 11.92 -25.10 -10.90
N PRO A 29 12.73 -25.63 -9.96
CA PRO A 29 13.51 -24.79 -9.07
C PRO A 29 14.40 -23.77 -9.79
N GLN A 30 15.01 -24.16 -10.91
CA GLN A 30 15.84 -23.27 -11.71
C GLN A 30 15.04 -22.12 -12.32
N GLN A 31 13.84 -22.38 -12.85
CA GLN A 31 12.98 -21.33 -13.41
C GLN A 31 12.56 -20.30 -12.37
N LEU A 32 12.25 -20.72 -11.13
CA LEU A 32 11.96 -19.78 -10.05
C LEU A 32 13.21 -19.02 -9.60
N GLN A 33 14.37 -19.68 -9.53
CA GLN A 33 15.64 -19.00 -9.26
C GLN A 33 15.96 -17.94 -10.33
N ASP A 34 15.61 -18.18 -11.59
CA ASP A 34 15.78 -17.21 -12.67
C ASP A 34 14.75 -16.09 -12.58
N LEU A 35 13.49 -16.38 -12.30
CA LEU A 35 12.46 -15.38 -12.04
C LEU A 35 12.82 -14.45 -10.88
N PHE A 36 13.43 -14.98 -9.82
CA PHE A 36 13.74 -14.21 -8.63
C PHE A 36 15.02 -13.38 -8.75
N PHE A 37 16.00 -13.80 -9.56
CA PHE A 37 17.34 -13.20 -9.52
C PHE A 37 17.99 -12.94 -10.88
N SER A 38 17.58 -13.62 -11.95
CA SER A 38 18.30 -13.60 -13.24
C SER A 38 17.53 -12.88 -14.34
N ALA A 39 16.19 -12.92 -14.31
CA ALA A 39 15.35 -12.26 -15.31
C ALA A 39 15.59 -10.73 -15.30
N PRO A 40 15.43 -10.04 -16.44
CA PRO A 40 15.57 -8.58 -16.49
C PRO A 40 14.69 -7.86 -15.45
N ASP A 41 13.48 -8.38 -15.28
CA ASP A 41 12.44 -7.86 -14.39
C ASP A 41 12.20 -8.82 -13.20
N ASN A 42 13.28 -9.21 -12.53
CA ASN A 42 13.23 -10.21 -11.46
C ASN A 42 12.68 -9.68 -10.12
N LEU A 43 12.20 -10.60 -9.27
CA LEU A 43 11.59 -10.25 -7.98
C LEU A 43 12.55 -9.53 -7.02
N ALA A 44 13.83 -9.91 -6.97
CA ALA A 44 14.81 -9.26 -6.11
C ALA A 44 15.05 -7.79 -6.52
N GLY A 45 15.14 -7.53 -7.83
CA GLY A 45 15.21 -6.19 -8.39
C GLY A 45 13.95 -5.38 -8.10
N TYR A 46 12.79 -6.03 -8.10
CA TYR A 46 11.52 -5.38 -7.76
C TYR A 46 11.49 -4.88 -6.31
N PHE A 47 11.84 -5.74 -5.35
CA PHE A 47 11.99 -5.35 -3.94
C PHE A 47 13.02 -4.24 -3.76
N ALA A 48 14.21 -4.38 -4.36
CA ALA A 48 15.27 -3.39 -4.26
C ALA A 48 14.84 -2.02 -4.85
N SER A 49 14.21 -2.01 -6.02
CA SER A 49 13.78 -0.78 -6.68
C SER A 49 12.69 -0.06 -5.89
N CYS A 50 11.62 -0.77 -5.49
CA CYS A 50 10.48 -0.15 -4.83
C CYS A 50 10.75 0.28 -3.38
N SER A 51 11.76 -0.32 -2.75
CA SER A 51 12.21 0.05 -1.41
C SER A 51 13.39 1.02 -1.41
N ARG A 52 13.91 1.42 -2.58
CA ARG A 52 15.16 2.21 -2.74
C ARG A 52 16.37 1.54 -2.07
N GLY A 53 16.47 0.23 -2.20
CA GLY A 53 17.56 -0.59 -1.66
C GLY A 53 17.43 -0.93 -0.18
N VAL A 54 16.35 -0.53 0.48
CA VAL A 54 16.08 -0.88 1.89
C VAL A 54 15.77 -2.37 2.03
N ALA A 55 14.93 -2.91 1.14
CA ALA A 55 14.60 -4.32 1.10
C ALA A 55 15.54 -5.07 0.16
N SER A 56 15.99 -6.24 0.60
CA SER A 56 16.86 -7.11 -0.18
C SER A 56 16.35 -8.55 -0.15
N MET A 57 16.36 -9.17 -1.33
CA MET A 57 16.15 -10.61 -1.51
C MET A 57 17.45 -11.19 -2.08
N SER A 58 17.89 -12.33 -1.59
CA SER A 58 19.15 -12.95 -2.02
C SER A 58 19.03 -14.46 -2.13
N ARG A 59 19.88 -15.05 -2.98
CA ARG A 59 19.95 -16.52 -3.18
C ARG A 59 20.27 -17.26 -1.88
N THR A 60 21.06 -16.68 -0.99
CA THR A 60 21.43 -17.32 0.30
C THR A 60 20.30 -17.32 1.32
N LYS A 61 19.26 -16.48 1.12
CA LYS A 61 18.06 -16.41 1.95
C LYS A 61 16.81 -16.86 1.21
N THR A 62 16.98 -17.49 0.05
CA THR A 62 15.89 -18.00 -0.78
C THR A 62 16.10 -19.45 -1.10
N LEU A 63 15.19 -20.29 -0.62
CA LEU A 63 15.20 -21.72 -0.88
C LEU A 63 14.01 -22.10 -1.76
N VAL A 64 14.27 -22.87 -2.82
CA VAL A 64 13.22 -23.38 -3.69
C VAL A 64 13.28 -24.90 -3.64
N LEU A 65 12.18 -25.50 -3.20
CA LEU A 65 12.03 -26.93 -2.97
C LEU A 65 11.01 -27.52 -3.94
N GLY A 66 11.25 -28.76 -4.34
CA GLY A 66 10.29 -29.57 -5.08
C GLY A 66 10.73 -30.01 -6.49
N PRO A 67 9.84 -30.70 -7.22
CA PRO A 67 8.43 -30.91 -6.91
C PRO A 67 8.19 -31.69 -5.61
N VAL A 68 7.33 -31.16 -4.73
CA VAL A 68 6.85 -31.80 -3.50
C VAL A 68 5.55 -32.54 -3.84
N ALA A 69 5.58 -33.87 -3.78
CA ALA A 69 4.41 -34.70 -4.06
C ALA A 69 3.45 -34.66 -2.86
N LEU A 70 2.35 -33.91 -2.99
CA LEU A 70 1.28 -33.89 -2.01
C LEU A 70 0.28 -35.02 -2.29
N PRO A 71 -0.23 -35.71 -1.25
CA PRO A 71 -1.31 -36.68 -1.44
C PRO A 71 -2.61 -35.95 -1.84
N CYS A 72 -3.54 -36.68 -2.46
CA CYS A 72 -4.84 -36.15 -2.89
C CYS A 72 -5.68 -35.59 -1.72
N ASN A 73 -5.46 -36.11 -0.52
CA ASN A 73 -6.09 -35.67 0.71
C ASN A 73 -5.17 -35.98 1.90
N GLY A 74 -5.43 -35.32 3.02
CA GLY A 74 -4.72 -35.55 4.26
C GLY A 74 -5.44 -34.95 5.45
N SER A 75 -4.79 -35.00 6.61
CA SER A 75 -5.30 -34.43 7.85
C SER A 75 -4.17 -33.80 8.63
N ASN A 76 -4.40 -32.61 9.19
CA ASN A 76 -3.48 -31.94 10.11
C ASN A 76 -4.23 -31.57 11.38
N ALA A 77 -3.77 -32.06 12.53
CA ALA A 77 -4.41 -31.85 13.83
C ALA A 77 -5.92 -32.19 13.84
N GLY A 78 -6.33 -33.23 13.09
CA GLY A 78 -7.72 -33.67 12.98
C GLY A 78 -8.58 -32.86 12.00
N VAL A 79 -8.03 -31.85 11.33
CA VAL A 79 -8.69 -31.11 10.26
C VAL A 79 -8.31 -31.70 8.91
N ASN A 80 -9.30 -32.21 8.18
CA ASN A 80 -9.11 -32.81 6.88
C ASN A 80 -8.98 -31.74 5.78
N TRP A 81 -8.20 -32.07 4.75
CA TRP A 81 -8.01 -31.25 3.57
C TRP A 81 -7.93 -32.12 2.31
N THR A 82 -8.21 -31.53 1.15
CA THR A 82 -8.11 -32.17 -0.16
C THR A 82 -7.42 -31.25 -1.15
N THR A 83 -6.78 -31.78 -2.20
CA THR A 83 -6.17 -30.95 -3.26
C THR A 83 -7.19 -30.44 -4.29
N THR A 84 -8.42 -30.92 -4.23
CA THR A 84 -9.52 -30.58 -5.16
C THR A 84 -10.52 -29.61 -4.55
N ALA A 85 -10.28 -29.11 -3.34
CA ALA A 85 -11.07 -28.07 -2.70
C ALA A 85 -10.22 -26.82 -2.47
N CYS A 86 -10.84 -25.72 -2.05
CA CYS A 86 -10.15 -24.46 -1.83
C CYS A 86 -10.80 -23.73 -0.64
N SER A 87 -10.87 -24.40 0.51
CA SER A 87 -11.29 -23.78 1.76
C SER A 87 -10.08 -23.50 2.66
N LEU A 88 -10.29 -22.73 3.74
CA LEU A 88 -9.22 -22.42 4.70
C LEU A 88 -8.49 -23.69 5.21
N PRO A 89 -9.20 -24.77 5.61
CA PRO A 89 -8.57 -26.07 5.88
C PRO A 89 -7.65 -26.59 4.78
N ASP A 90 -8.01 -26.40 3.51
CA ASP A 90 -7.28 -26.96 2.37
C ASP A 90 -5.93 -26.27 2.20
N TYR A 91 -5.90 -24.95 2.11
CA TYR A 91 -4.63 -24.24 1.85
C TYR A 91 -3.63 -24.38 3.00
N TYR A 92 -4.11 -24.34 4.25
CA TYR A 92 -3.28 -24.63 5.42
C TYR A 92 -2.82 -26.09 5.43
N GLY A 93 -3.72 -27.01 5.05
CA GLY A 93 -3.43 -28.42 4.93
C GLY A 93 -2.27 -28.72 3.98
N TRP A 94 -2.29 -28.11 2.78
CA TRP A 94 -1.23 -28.25 1.78
C TRP A 94 0.09 -27.69 2.29
N MET A 95 0.07 -26.51 2.93
CA MET A 95 1.28 -25.88 3.47
C MET A 95 1.91 -26.76 4.54
N PHE A 96 1.14 -27.24 5.52
CA PHE A 96 1.65 -28.11 6.57
C PHE A 96 2.19 -29.44 6.03
N ALA A 97 1.56 -30.01 5.00
CA ALA A 97 2.07 -31.21 4.35
C ALA A 97 3.42 -30.96 3.65
N ALA A 98 3.58 -29.81 2.98
CA ALA A 98 4.84 -29.43 2.36
C ALA A 98 5.95 -29.14 3.38
N GLU A 99 5.61 -28.52 4.52
CA GLU A 99 6.54 -28.29 5.63
C GLU A 99 6.97 -29.59 6.31
N ALA A 100 6.03 -30.53 6.53
CA ALA A 100 6.33 -31.85 7.07
C ALA A 100 7.29 -32.62 6.14
N TRP A 101 7.04 -32.58 4.82
CA TRP A 101 7.95 -33.14 3.84
C TRP A 101 9.35 -32.51 3.93
N ALA A 102 9.45 -31.18 4.03
CA ALA A 102 10.75 -30.51 4.17
C ALA A 102 11.48 -30.89 5.47
N ALA A 103 10.75 -31.05 6.58
CA ALA A 103 11.30 -31.52 7.83
C ALA A 103 11.86 -32.96 7.71
N GLU A 104 11.16 -33.85 6.99
CA GLU A 104 11.66 -35.20 6.68
C GLU A 104 12.93 -35.18 5.81
N GLN A 105 13.09 -34.15 4.97
CA GLN A 105 14.32 -33.91 4.20
C GLN A 105 15.43 -33.21 5.02
N GLY A 106 15.20 -32.92 6.30
CA GLY A 106 16.17 -32.24 7.17
C GLY A 106 16.36 -30.75 6.86
N VAL A 107 15.38 -30.11 6.22
CA VAL A 107 15.42 -28.68 5.90
C VAL A 107 15.00 -27.85 7.12
N ASP A 108 15.84 -26.92 7.55
CA ASP A 108 15.49 -25.92 8.55
C ASP A 108 14.70 -24.76 7.92
N LEU A 109 13.44 -24.62 8.33
CA LEU A 109 12.53 -23.57 7.86
C LEU A 109 12.51 -22.31 8.74
N ALA A 110 13.19 -22.33 9.90
CA ALA A 110 13.20 -21.21 10.85
C ALA A 110 13.76 -19.88 10.26
N PRO A 111 14.75 -19.89 9.34
CA PRO A 111 15.29 -18.65 8.78
C PRO A 111 14.35 -17.92 7.78
N TYR A 112 13.33 -18.60 7.26
CA TYR A 112 12.49 -18.07 6.18
C TYR A 112 11.20 -17.45 6.71
N ARG A 113 11.04 -16.14 6.52
CA ARG A 113 9.89 -15.37 6.97
C ARG A 113 8.68 -15.53 6.05
N HIS A 114 8.92 -15.82 4.78
CA HIS A 114 7.88 -16.11 3.81
C HIS A 114 7.95 -17.58 3.44
N ARG A 115 6.85 -18.31 3.68
CA ARG A 115 6.72 -19.69 3.25
C ARG A 115 5.62 -19.75 2.21
N VAL A 116 6.03 -20.06 0.98
CA VAL A 116 5.17 -19.93 -0.20
C VAL A 116 4.91 -21.29 -0.79
N LEU A 117 3.66 -21.57 -1.11
CA LEU A 117 3.28 -22.76 -1.86
C LEU A 117 2.91 -22.36 -3.29
N LEU A 118 3.61 -22.93 -4.27
CA LEU A 118 3.27 -22.79 -5.68
C LEU A 118 2.42 -23.98 -6.11
N THR A 119 1.18 -23.72 -6.52
CA THR A 119 0.25 -24.76 -6.98
C THR A 119 0.56 -25.21 -8.41
N PRO A 120 0.06 -26.38 -8.85
CA PRO A 120 0.06 -26.76 -10.26
C PRO A 120 -0.68 -25.75 -11.16
N LYS A 121 -0.40 -25.79 -12.46
CA LYS A 121 -1.13 -25.02 -13.47
C LYS A 121 -2.57 -25.50 -13.60
N GLY A 122 -3.45 -24.63 -14.08
CA GLY A 122 -4.87 -24.92 -14.24
C GLY A 122 -5.56 -25.21 -12.92
N HIS A 123 -5.12 -24.62 -11.82
CA HIS A 123 -5.69 -24.92 -10.50
C HIS A 123 -7.21 -24.67 -10.45
N THR A 124 -7.71 -23.67 -11.17
CA THR A 124 -9.14 -23.38 -11.32
C THR A 124 -9.95 -24.50 -11.99
N THR A 125 -9.28 -25.45 -12.67
CA THR A 125 -9.90 -26.58 -13.37
C THR A 125 -10.05 -27.82 -12.50
N PHE A 126 -9.33 -27.91 -11.39
CA PHE A 126 -9.36 -29.08 -10.49
C PHE A 126 -9.64 -28.73 -9.02
N MET A 127 -9.36 -27.49 -8.59
CA MET A 127 -9.78 -26.98 -7.28
C MET A 127 -11.19 -26.42 -7.39
N ALA A 128 -12.15 -27.15 -6.79
CA ALA A 128 -13.59 -26.92 -6.80
C ALA A 128 -14.10 -26.23 -8.08
N PRO A 129 -14.06 -26.92 -9.23
CA PRO A 129 -14.30 -26.31 -10.54
C PRO A 129 -15.62 -25.53 -10.58
N GLY A 130 -15.57 -24.29 -11.06
CA GLY A 130 -16.74 -23.40 -11.11
C GLY A 130 -17.04 -22.67 -9.80
N THR A 131 -16.21 -22.83 -8.76
CA THR A 131 -16.33 -22.08 -7.51
C THR A 131 -15.49 -20.80 -7.58
N PRO A 132 -16.10 -19.60 -7.47
CA PRO A 132 -15.35 -18.34 -7.51
C PRO A 132 -14.26 -18.23 -6.44
N ALA A 133 -14.44 -18.90 -5.29
CA ALA A 133 -13.47 -18.92 -4.19
C ALA A 133 -12.09 -19.50 -4.58
N CYS A 134 -12.00 -20.27 -5.68
CA CYS A 134 -10.74 -20.84 -6.16
C CYS A 134 -10.16 -20.10 -7.37
N THR A 135 -10.60 -18.87 -7.67
CA THR A 135 -10.20 -18.13 -8.89
C THR A 135 -9.16 -17.05 -8.63
N TRP A 136 -8.21 -17.32 -7.73
CA TRP A 136 -7.20 -16.37 -7.30
C TRP A 136 -5.90 -16.48 -8.11
N SER A 137 -5.18 -15.37 -8.24
CA SER A 137 -3.81 -15.35 -8.80
C SER A 137 -2.77 -15.64 -7.72
N GLY A 138 -3.05 -15.18 -6.51
CA GLY A 138 -2.36 -15.53 -5.30
C GLY A 138 -3.28 -15.30 -4.09
N MET A 139 -2.85 -15.80 -2.94
CA MET A 139 -3.44 -15.52 -1.64
C MET A 139 -2.34 -15.46 -0.60
N ALA A 140 -2.54 -14.72 0.48
CA ALA A 140 -1.60 -14.71 1.58
C ALA A 140 -2.27 -14.37 2.91
N ILE A 141 -1.58 -14.73 3.99
CA ILE A 141 -1.98 -14.32 5.33
C ILE A 141 -1.48 -12.89 5.58
N LEU A 142 -2.36 -12.07 6.14
CA LEU A 142 -2.03 -10.75 6.64
C LEU A 142 -1.17 -10.88 7.91
N GLY A 143 0.09 -10.46 7.82
CA GLY A 143 1.03 -10.57 8.95
C GLY A 143 1.47 -12.00 9.25
N PRO A 144 2.15 -12.25 10.39
CA PRO A 144 2.62 -13.58 10.76
C PRO A 144 1.51 -14.56 11.18
N VAL A 145 1.77 -15.86 11.04
CA VAL A 145 0.82 -16.93 11.43
C VAL A 145 1.00 -17.43 12.88
N GLY A 146 -0.08 -17.97 13.47
CA GLY A 146 -0.06 -18.84 14.66
C GLY A 146 0.22 -18.15 16.01
N SER A 147 1.08 -18.75 16.84
CA SER A 147 1.51 -18.23 18.16
C SER A 147 2.18 -16.85 18.08
N PHE A 148 2.52 -16.41 16.87
CA PHE A 148 3.03 -15.10 16.50
C PHE A 148 1.95 -14.22 15.84
N ALA A 149 0.66 -14.46 16.09
CA ALA A 149 -0.48 -13.65 15.60
C ALA A 149 -1.27 -12.98 16.74
N GLY A 150 -0.68 -12.87 17.94
CA GLY A 150 -1.25 -12.06 19.02
C GLY A 150 -1.37 -10.57 18.63
N PRO A 151 -2.14 -9.76 19.38
CA PRO A 151 -2.35 -8.34 19.05
C PRO A 151 -1.06 -7.49 19.03
N THR A 152 0.07 -8.04 19.45
CA THR A 152 1.38 -7.37 19.49
C THR A 152 2.42 -7.98 18.53
N SER A 153 2.12 -9.09 17.88
CA SER A 153 3.09 -9.77 17.05
C SER A 153 3.17 -9.14 15.67
N SER A 154 4.37 -8.73 15.31
CA SER A 154 4.65 -8.10 14.02
C SER A 154 5.56 -8.98 13.18
N TYR A 155 5.67 -8.65 11.91
CA TYR A 155 6.67 -9.24 11.00
C TYR A 155 8.13 -9.00 11.46
N ALA A 156 8.36 -8.14 12.45
CA ALA A 156 9.66 -7.90 13.06
C ALA A 156 9.95 -8.79 14.28
N THR A 157 8.96 -9.56 14.75
CA THR A 157 9.18 -10.51 15.84
C THR A 157 10.17 -11.60 15.38
N PRO A 158 11.26 -11.87 16.13
CA PRO A 158 12.20 -12.93 15.78
C PRO A 158 11.50 -14.29 15.63
N GLY A 159 11.79 -14.99 14.55
CA GLY A 159 11.19 -16.29 14.22
C GLY A 159 9.74 -16.22 13.69
N ALA A 160 9.16 -15.03 13.57
CA ALA A 160 7.86 -14.87 12.91
C ALA A 160 7.98 -15.17 11.42
N TYR A 161 6.98 -15.89 10.91
CA TYR A 161 6.84 -16.22 9.50
C TYR A 161 5.37 -16.13 9.10
N SER A 162 5.10 -16.13 7.80
CA SER A 162 3.77 -16.11 7.24
C SER A 162 3.66 -16.98 6.00
N TYR A 163 2.43 -17.15 5.51
CA TYR A 163 2.09 -17.97 4.37
C TYR A 163 1.62 -17.16 3.19
N ALA A 164 2.02 -17.62 2.00
CA ALA A 164 1.45 -17.21 0.73
C ALA A 164 1.25 -18.44 -0.17
N TRP A 165 0.30 -18.33 -1.08
CA TRP A 165 0.00 -19.30 -2.12
C TRP A 165 -0.01 -18.56 -3.44
N VAL A 166 0.75 -19.05 -4.42
CA VAL A 166 0.79 -18.48 -5.77
C VAL A 166 0.19 -19.49 -6.72
N ALA A 167 -0.71 -19.05 -7.59
CA ALA A 167 -1.34 -19.91 -8.57
C ALA A 167 -0.29 -20.36 -9.59
N GLY A 168 -0.26 -21.64 -9.93
CA GLY A 168 0.65 -22.16 -10.96
C GLY A 168 0.53 -21.46 -12.31
N ASP A 169 -0.63 -20.91 -12.64
CA ASP A 169 -0.87 -20.14 -13.86
C ASP A 169 -0.23 -18.75 -13.85
N GLN A 170 0.16 -18.26 -12.66
CA GLN A 170 0.76 -16.93 -12.43
C GLN A 170 2.21 -17.03 -11.95
N TRP A 171 2.81 -18.23 -12.05
CA TRP A 171 4.14 -18.52 -11.51
C TRP A 171 5.22 -17.56 -12.03
N ASP A 172 5.11 -17.08 -13.27
CA ASP A 172 6.05 -16.19 -13.95
C ASP A 172 5.71 -14.69 -13.80
N GLN A 173 4.65 -14.37 -13.07
CA GLN A 173 4.20 -12.99 -12.85
C GLN A 173 4.82 -12.42 -11.57
N VAL A 174 5.98 -11.76 -11.68
CA VAL A 174 6.68 -11.16 -10.51
C VAL A 174 5.82 -10.22 -9.68
N GLN A 175 4.78 -9.60 -10.27
CA GLN A 175 3.82 -8.78 -9.55
C GLN A 175 2.97 -9.58 -8.56
N ALA A 176 2.53 -10.80 -8.92
CA ALA A 176 1.77 -11.64 -8.01
C ALA A 176 2.63 -11.98 -6.78
N TRP A 177 3.88 -12.40 -6.98
CA TRP A 177 4.80 -12.65 -5.88
C TRP A 177 5.00 -11.42 -4.98
N PHE A 178 5.28 -10.25 -5.56
CA PHE A 178 5.48 -9.03 -4.78
C PHE A 178 4.22 -8.60 -4.00
N HIS A 179 3.04 -8.80 -4.58
CA HIS A 179 1.75 -8.54 -3.94
C HIS A 179 1.51 -9.48 -2.75
N GLU A 180 1.60 -10.80 -2.98
CA GLU A 180 1.30 -11.80 -1.95
C GLU A 180 2.29 -11.75 -0.79
N LEU A 181 3.58 -11.55 -1.08
CA LEU A 181 4.59 -11.37 -0.04
C LEU A 181 4.38 -10.07 0.75
N GLY A 182 3.78 -9.05 0.13
CA GLY A 182 3.36 -7.80 0.79
C GLY A 182 2.35 -8.04 1.92
N HIS A 183 1.39 -8.95 1.72
CA HIS A 183 0.41 -9.31 2.76
C HIS A 183 1.06 -9.83 4.04
N ASN A 184 2.16 -10.57 3.93
CA ASN A 184 2.88 -11.10 5.10
C ASN A 184 3.46 -9.99 6.01
N TYR A 185 3.50 -8.74 5.53
CA TYR A 185 3.86 -7.55 6.29
C TYR A 185 2.65 -6.75 6.82
N ASN A 186 1.45 -7.35 6.88
CA ASN A 186 0.16 -6.73 7.23
C ASN A 186 -0.39 -5.74 6.21
N LEU A 187 0.20 -5.66 5.01
CA LEU A 187 -0.38 -4.82 3.97
C LEU A 187 -1.71 -5.42 3.52
N ARG A 188 -2.79 -4.65 3.58
CA ARG A 188 -4.03 -5.03 2.91
C ARG A 188 -4.10 -4.39 1.52
N HIS A 189 -5.13 -4.73 0.76
CA HIS A 189 -5.30 -4.22 -0.59
C HIS A 189 -5.40 -2.70 -0.65
N ALA A 190 -5.11 -2.17 -1.83
CA ALA A 190 -5.22 -0.77 -2.17
C ALA A 190 -6.40 -0.57 -3.14
N GLY A 191 -7.42 0.13 -2.67
CA GLY A 191 -8.67 0.32 -3.38
C GLY A 191 -8.95 1.77 -3.76
N THR A 192 -10.17 1.97 -4.24
CA THR A 192 -10.80 3.29 -4.26
C THR A 192 -12.18 3.17 -3.61
N PRO A 193 -12.73 4.25 -3.03
CA PRO A 193 -14.02 4.19 -2.34
C PRO A 193 -15.15 3.59 -3.20
N ALA A 194 -15.13 3.83 -4.50
CA ALA A 194 -16.17 3.36 -5.44
C ALA A 194 -15.81 2.05 -6.18
N GLY A 195 -14.53 1.68 -6.26
CA GLY A 195 -14.06 0.59 -7.13
C GLY A 195 -13.74 -0.73 -6.41
N GLY A 196 -13.80 -0.75 -5.08
CA GLY A 196 -13.46 -1.93 -4.29
C GLY A 196 -11.96 -2.09 -4.03
N PRO A 197 -11.55 -3.24 -3.44
CA PRO A 197 -10.23 -3.39 -2.83
C PRO A 197 -9.07 -3.45 -3.83
N TYR A 198 -9.29 -3.71 -5.11
CA TYR A 198 -8.24 -3.79 -6.14
C TYR A 198 -8.30 -2.63 -7.14
N ALA A 199 -9.00 -1.55 -6.82
CA ALA A 199 -9.22 -0.44 -7.74
C ALA A 199 -8.13 0.64 -7.70
N ASP A 200 -7.09 0.49 -6.88
CA ASP A 200 -5.93 1.36 -6.92
C ASP A 200 -4.89 0.88 -7.94
N TYR A 201 -4.86 1.49 -9.11
CA TYR A 201 -3.89 1.19 -10.16
C TYR A 201 -2.50 1.80 -9.91
N SER A 202 -2.33 2.51 -8.78
CA SER A 202 -1.08 3.15 -8.38
C SER A 202 -0.32 2.39 -7.29
N SER A 203 -0.75 1.17 -6.92
CA SER A 203 -0.11 0.39 -5.87
C SER A 203 0.02 -1.07 -6.26
N ALA A 204 1.11 -1.72 -5.84
CA ALA A 204 1.27 -3.17 -5.93
C ALA A 204 0.13 -3.92 -5.23
N MET A 205 -0.40 -3.37 -4.14
CA MET A 205 -1.50 -3.97 -3.37
C MET A 205 -2.89 -3.72 -4.00
N GLY A 206 -2.97 -2.99 -5.11
CA GLY A 206 -4.23 -2.65 -5.74
C GLY A 206 -4.50 -3.47 -6.99
N PHE A 207 -4.62 -2.81 -8.14
CA PHE A 207 -4.94 -3.50 -9.38
C PHE A 207 -3.82 -4.46 -9.78
N CYS A 208 -4.22 -5.64 -10.26
CA CYS A 208 -3.30 -6.68 -10.70
C CYS A 208 -2.50 -6.27 -11.95
N CYS A 209 -1.64 -7.20 -12.34
CA CYS A 209 -1.20 -7.38 -13.72
C CYS A 209 -0.26 -6.29 -14.24
N LEU A 210 0.10 -5.32 -13.40
CA LEU A 210 1.05 -4.27 -13.70
C LEU A 210 2.05 -4.16 -12.57
N ARG A 211 3.34 -4.08 -12.91
CA ARG A 211 4.39 -3.82 -11.93
C ARG A 211 4.27 -2.39 -11.41
N ARG A 212 4.01 -2.26 -10.12
CA ARG A 212 3.76 -1.02 -9.38
C ARG A 212 4.49 -1.09 -8.04
N CYS A 213 5.19 -0.02 -7.68
CA CYS A 213 5.65 0.11 -6.31
C CYS A 213 4.47 0.42 -5.36
N MET A 214 4.68 0.14 -4.07
CA MET A 214 3.72 0.41 -3.00
C MET A 214 3.29 1.88 -2.99
N ASN A 215 2.04 2.17 -2.65
CA ASN A 215 1.60 3.55 -2.41
C ASN A 215 2.22 4.13 -1.12
N PRO A 216 2.07 5.44 -0.83
CA PRO A 216 2.71 6.06 0.33
C PRO A 216 2.33 5.42 1.68
N PRO A 217 1.05 5.17 2.01
CA PRO A 217 0.70 4.48 3.25
C PRO A 217 1.35 3.10 3.39
N ASN A 218 1.39 2.29 2.32
CA ASN A 218 2.06 0.99 2.35
C ASN A 218 3.59 1.12 2.51
N ASN A 219 4.23 2.06 1.81
CA ASN A 219 5.65 2.40 2.03
C ASN A 219 5.92 2.77 3.49
N TRP A 220 4.98 3.49 4.11
CA TRP A 220 5.06 3.82 5.52
C TRP A 220 4.92 2.56 6.39
N GLN A 221 3.93 1.69 6.17
CA GLN A 221 3.77 0.47 6.97
C GLN A 221 5.02 -0.45 6.92
N LEU A 222 5.68 -0.53 5.76
CA LEU A 222 6.87 -1.35 5.54
C LEU A 222 8.17 -0.75 6.10
N GLY A 223 8.15 0.51 6.52
CA GLY A 223 9.38 1.21 6.90
C GLY A 223 10.26 1.63 5.72
N TRP A 224 9.81 1.46 4.47
CA TRP A 224 10.58 1.84 3.29
C TRP A 224 10.58 3.35 3.06
N GLY A 225 9.46 4.01 3.36
CA GLY A 225 9.29 5.46 3.21
C GLY A 225 8.93 6.15 4.52
N ASP A 226 9.21 7.45 4.60
CA ASP A 226 8.88 8.29 5.74
C ASP A 226 8.25 9.62 5.34
N LEU A 227 7.68 10.30 6.33
CA LEU A 227 7.06 11.61 6.17
C LEU A 227 8.14 12.66 5.92
N VAL A 228 7.88 13.58 4.99
CA VAL A 228 8.68 14.80 4.85
C VAL A 228 8.62 15.56 6.18
N LYS A 229 9.75 16.05 6.67
CA LYS A 229 9.83 16.75 7.96
C LYS A 229 8.81 17.90 8.01
N GLY A 230 8.00 17.95 9.07
CA GLY A 230 6.98 18.98 9.25
C GLY A 230 5.71 18.82 8.40
N SER A 231 5.61 17.75 7.61
CA SER A 231 4.42 17.46 6.78
C SER A 231 3.33 16.71 7.54
N SER A 232 3.56 16.39 8.82
CA SER A 232 2.70 15.55 9.65
C SER A 232 1.99 16.29 10.77
N GLY A 233 0.79 15.84 11.12
CA GLY A 233 0.05 16.31 12.31
C GLY A 233 -1.18 17.15 11.95
N PRO A 234 -1.91 17.63 12.97
CA PRO A 234 -3.19 18.31 12.78
C PRO A 234 -3.03 19.67 12.09
N LEU A 235 -4.15 20.20 11.62
CA LEU A 235 -4.24 21.48 10.94
C LEU A 235 -5.33 22.32 11.61
N ALA A 236 -4.97 23.53 12.03
CA ALA A 236 -5.95 24.47 12.59
C ALA A 236 -6.92 24.95 11.49
N PRO A 237 -8.15 25.37 11.83
CA PRO A 237 -9.05 25.97 10.85
C PRO A 237 -8.42 27.21 10.20
N GLY A 238 -8.58 27.36 8.88
CA GLY A 238 -7.98 28.43 8.06
C GLY A 238 -6.45 28.31 7.88
N ALA A 239 -5.82 27.29 8.46
CA ALA A 239 -4.38 27.12 8.36
C ALA A 239 -4.01 26.38 7.07
N THR A 240 -3.01 26.93 6.38
CA THR A 240 -2.41 26.33 5.18
C THR A 240 -0.99 25.85 5.49
N ARG A 241 -0.70 24.60 5.14
CA ARG A 241 0.63 24.00 5.21
C ARG A 241 1.15 23.76 3.80
N THR A 242 2.29 24.36 3.47
CA THR A 242 3.03 24.05 2.24
C THR A 242 3.96 22.88 2.46
N VAL A 243 3.96 21.90 1.56
CA VAL A 243 4.83 20.72 1.60
C VAL A 243 5.50 20.53 0.24
N VAL A 244 6.81 20.31 0.26
CA VAL A 244 7.53 19.79 -0.90
C VAL A 244 7.54 18.27 -0.79
N LEU A 245 6.95 17.59 -1.78
CA LEU A 245 6.88 16.15 -1.90
C LEU A 245 7.89 15.68 -2.95
N PRO A 246 9.06 15.16 -2.54
CA PRO A 246 9.95 14.47 -3.47
C PRO A 246 9.23 13.32 -4.18
N ARG A 247 9.67 13.01 -5.40
CA ARG A 247 9.24 11.82 -6.13
C ARG A 247 9.59 10.58 -5.31
N GLN A 248 8.64 9.64 -5.20
CA GLN A 248 8.73 8.51 -4.28
C GLN A 248 10.01 7.67 -4.42
N ASP A 249 10.57 7.53 -5.62
CA ASP A 249 11.76 6.71 -5.90
C ASP A 249 13.07 7.44 -5.61
N LEU A 250 13.04 8.77 -5.41
CA LEU A 250 14.24 9.59 -5.24
C LEU A 250 14.60 9.86 -3.78
N ALA A 251 13.66 9.72 -2.83
CA ALA A 251 13.89 10.05 -1.43
C ALA A 251 13.22 9.07 -0.46
N ALA A 252 13.87 8.79 0.67
CA ALA A 252 13.28 8.02 1.75
C ALA A 252 12.09 8.78 2.37
N ALA A 253 12.24 10.07 2.63
CA ALA A 253 11.15 10.95 3.07
C ALA A 253 10.47 11.60 1.85
N HIS A 254 9.34 11.05 1.40
CA HIS A 254 8.69 11.43 0.13
C HIS A 254 7.16 11.55 0.22
N MET A 255 6.60 11.50 1.42
CA MET A 255 5.15 11.55 1.61
C MET A 255 4.76 12.51 2.73
N ALA A 256 3.49 12.90 2.76
CA ALA A 256 2.92 13.71 3.84
C ALA A 256 1.70 13.02 4.43
N ARG A 257 1.37 13.38 5.68
CA ARG A 257 0.20 12.85 6.39
C ARG A 257 -0.50 13.94 7.18
N VAL A 258 -1.74 14.26 6.83
CA VAL A 258 -2.59 15.12 7.64
C VAL A 258 -3.50 14.24 8.48
N THR A 259 -3.38 14.38 9.80
CA THR A 259 -4.29 13.72 10.75
C THR A 259 -5.51 14.60 10.91
N VAL A 260 -6.70 14.04 10.67
CA VAL A 260 -7.99 14.73 10.79
C VAL A 260 -8.54 14.45 12.18
N ASP A 261 -8.02 15.15 13.18
CA ASP A 261 -8.40 14.98 14.60
C ASP A 261 -9.59 15.85 15.03
N TRP A 262 -10.07 16.72 14.12
CA TRP A 262 -11.23 17.57 14.36
C TRP A 262 -12.56 16.95 13.94
N LEU A 263 -12.54 15.84 13.21
CA LEU A 263 -13.74 15.05 12.97
C LEU A 263 -13.87 14.00 14.06
N HIS A 264 -15.07 13.90 14.64
CA HIS A 264 -15.39 12.85 15.59
C HIS A 264 -15.96 11.67 14.81
N THR A 265 -15.06 10.82 14.30
CA THR A 265 -15.38 9.56 13.63
C THR A 265 -15.05 8.39 14.53
N ASP A 266 -15.71 7.24 14.29
CA ASP A 266 -15.43 6.01 15.05
C ASP A 266 -13.99 5.51 14.83
N GLU A 267 -13.41 5.81 13.66
CA GLU A 267 -12.04 5.43 13.28
C GLU A 267 -11.19 6.66 12.98
N PRO A 268 -9.88 6.67 13.31
CA PRO A 268 -8.98 7.76 12.96
C PRO A 268 -8.92 7.98 11.44
N VAL A 269 -9.13 9.22 11.01
CA VAL A 269 -8.99 9.62 9.61
C VAL A 269 -7.64 10.28 9.40
N SER A 270 -6.85 9.76 8.47
CA SER A 270 -5.63 10.41 7.99
C SER A 270 -5.62 10.48 6.46
N ILE A 271 -5.26 11.64 5.94
CA ILE A 271 -5.05 11.88 4.52
C ILE A 271 -3.55 11.85 4.22
N TRP A 272 -3.17 11.04 3.25
CA TRP A 272 -1.79 10.83 2.83
C TRP A 272 -1.57 11.38 1.43
N LEU A 273 -0.41 11.99 1.22
CA LEU A 273 -0.02 12.54 -0.07
C LEU A 273 1.32 11.96 -0.51
N GLY A 274 1.45 11.67 -1.80
CA GLY A 274 2.73 11.27 -2.39
C GLY A 274 2.83 11.73 -3.85
N TYR A 275 4.03 12.16 -4.24
CA TYR A 275 4.32 12.48 -5.64
C TYR A 275 4.90 11.26 -6.35
N ARG A 276 4.24 10.86 -7.45
CA ARG A 276 4.52 9.60 -8.15
C ARG A 276 4.72 9.85 -9.63
N GLN A 277 5.74 9.22 -10.20
CA GLN A 277 5.86 9.04 -11.65
C GLN A 277 6.10 7.57 -11.94
N ASP A 278 5.77 7.16 -13.15
CA ASP A 278 6.12 5.85 -13.68
C ASP A 278 7.65 5.80 -13.89
N VAL A 279 8.30 4.81 -13.28
CA VAL A 279 9.73 4.58 -13.35
C VAL A 279 9.97 3.12 -13.71
N ALA A 280 10.51 2.91 -14.92
CA ALA A 280 10.87 1.59 -15.37
C ALA A 280 12.02 0.99 -14.51
N PRO A 281 12.09 -0.35 -14.37
CA PRO A 281 11.17 -1.33 -14.95
C PRO A 281 10.05 -1.77 -14.00
N TYR A 282 9.99 -1.28 -12.76
CA TYR A 282 9.15 -1.84 -11.70
C TYR A 282 7.98 -0.96 -11.26
N ASP A 283 7.90 0.27 -11.74
CA ASP A 283 6.72 1.11 -11.58
C ASP A 283 6.22 1.60 -12.95
N LEU A 284 5.55 0.71 -13.67
CA LEU A 284 5.22 0.87 -15.08
C LEU A 284 3.88 1.55 -15.30
N PRO A 285 3.70 2.38 -16.34
CA PRO A 285 2.40 3.00 -16.66
C PRO A 285 1.30 1.95 -16.78
N SER A 286 0.07 2.32 -16.43
CA SER A 286 -1.07 1.42 -16.63
C SER A 286 -1.28 1.18 -18.12
N GLU A 287 -1.17 -0.07 -18.56
CA GLU A 287 -1.38 -0.45 -19.96
C GLU A 287 -2.75 0.05 -20.44
N GLY A 288 -2.76 0.76 -21.58
CA GLY A 288 -3.97 1.41 -22.12
C GLY A 288 -4.42 2.69 -21.39
N ARG A 289 -3.76 3.08 -20.30
CA ARG A 289 -3.93 4.37 -19.60
C ARG A 289 -2.60 5.00 -19.18
N PRO A 290 -1.64 5.28 -20.09
CA PRO A 290 -0.41 5.99 -19.74
C PRO A 290 -0.73 7.34 -19.08
N GLY A 291 -0.09 7.66 -17.96
CA GLY A 291 -0.21 8.97 -17.31
C GLY A 291 -1.44 9.21 -16.43
N VAL A 292 -2.39 8.26 -16.30
CA VAL A 292 -3.58 8.49 -15.46
C VAL A 292 -3.26 8.45 -13.95
N PHE A 293 -2.15 7.80 -13.56
CA PHE A 293 -1.75 7.62 -12.16
C PHE A 293 -0.32 8.11 -11.87
N SER A 294 0.29 8.79 -12.84
CA SER A 294 1.70 9.18 -12.87
C SER A 294 1.82 10.65 -13.25
N GLY A 295 2.88 11.30 -12.78
CA GLY A 295 3.09 12.72 -13.02
C GLY A 295 2.15 13.61 -12.20
N GLY A 296 1.64 13.11 -11.06
CA GLY A 296 0.74 13.86 -10.19
C GLY A 296 0.89 13.49 -8.72
N VAL A 297 0.28 14.31 -7.88
CA VAL A 297 0.18 14.06 -6.44
C VAL A 297 -1.02 13.17 -6.20
N ASN A 298 -0.76 11.93 -5.76
CA ASN A 298 -1.80 11.00 -5.39
C ASN A 298 -2.20 11.23 -3.92
N ILE A 299 -3.51 11.18 -3.68
CA ILE A 299 -4.11 11.42 -2.37
C ILE A 299 -4.78 10.13 -1.92
N TYR A 300 -4.51 9.72 -0.69
CA TYR A 300 -5.02 8.49 -0.11
C TYR A 300 -5.66 8.73 1.26
N SER A 301 -6.66 7.91 1.62
CA SER A 301 -7.11 7.72 2.99
C SER A 301 -6.58 6.40 3.51
N TYR A 302 -6.03 6.44 4.73
CA TYR A 302 -5.60 5.26 5.47
C TYR A 302 -5.42 5.67 6.94
N PRO A 303 -5.99 4.96 7.93
CA PRO A 303 -5.99 5.41 9.32
C PRO A 303 -4.58 5.68 9.86
N GLY A 304 -3.63 4.79 9.55
CA GLY A 304 -2.23 4.99 9.90
C GLY A 304 -1.96 4.97 11.40
N ALA A 305 -2.84 4.33 12.17
CA ALA A 305 -2.74 4.22 13.62
C ALA A 305 -1.54 3.34 14.04
N SER A 306 -1.22 2.33 13.22
CA SER A 306 -0.11 1.41 13.45
C SER A 306 0.46 0.87 12.13
N TYR A 307 1.69 0.36 12.18
CA TYR A 307 2.31 -0.32 11.04
C TYR A 307 1.79 -1.76 10.83
N ILE A 308 1.06 -2.31 11.82
CA ILE A 308 0.33 -3.59 11.71
C ILE A 308 -1.18 -3.39 11.45
N ASP A 309 -1.62 -2.16 11.22
CA ASP A 309 -3.02 -1.90 10.85
C ASP A 309 -3.30 -2.54 9.49
N THR A 310 -4.38 -3.33 9.43
CA THR A 310 -4.80 -4.12 8.27
C THR A 310 -6.01 -3.48 7.58
N SER A 311 -6.16 -2.17 7.64
CA SER A 311 -7.15 -1.45 6.86
C SER A 311 -6.73 -1.38 5.39
N ASN A 312 -7.71 -1.37 4.48
CA ASN A 312 -7.41 -1.08 3.07
C ASN A 312 -6.91 0.37 2.95
N THR A 313 -5.90 0.58 2.10
CA THR A 313 -5.59 1.94 1.66
C THR A 313 -6.59 2.34 0.58
N GLN A 314 -7.04 3.60 0.57
CA GLN A 314 -8.03 4.08 -0.38
C GLN A 314 -7.48 5.25 -1.16
N ARG A 315 -7.23 5.12 -2.46
CA ARG A 315 -6.88 6.25 -3.31
C ARG A 315 -8.12 7.11 -3.56
N LEU A 316 -8.02 8.38 -3.21
CA LEU A 316 -9.11 9.36 -3.30
C LEU A 316 -9.01 10.20 -4.57
N ALA A 317 -7.81 10.61 -4.95
CA ALA A 317 -7.60 11.48 -6.10
C ALA A 317 -6.16 11.40 -6.64
N ILE A 318 -5.98 11.96 -7.84
CA ILE A 318 -4.70 12.39 -8.37
C ILE A 318 -4.82 13.85 -8.80
N LEU A 319 -3.85 14.67 -8.43
CA LEU A 319 -3.80 16.08 -8.76
C LEU A 319 -2.60 16.40 -9.66
N LEU A 320 -2.90 17.12 -10.74
CA LEU A 320 -1.93 17.78 -11.60
C LEU A 320 -1.75 19.25 -11.17
N PRO A 321 -0.70 19.96 -11.64
CA PRO A 321 -0.46 21.36 -11.29
C PRO A 321 -1.66 22.26 -11.57
N GLY A 322 -1.92 23.20 -10.66
CA GLY A 322 -3.03 24.15 -10.73
C GLY A 322 -4.40 23.55 -10.41
N ARG A 323 -4.48 22.26 -10.05
CA ARG A 323 -5.72 21.61 -9.61
C ARG A 323 -5.81 21.58 -8.09
N VAL A 324 -7.06 21.56 -7.62
CA VAL A 324 -7.42 21.44 -6.20
C VAL A 324 -8.29 20.22 -6.03
N TRP A 325 -8.05 19.46 -4.97
CA TRP A 325 -8.95 18.42 -4.50
C TRP A 325 -9.55 18.86 -3.17
N TRP A 326 -10.84 18.64 -3.03
CA TRP A 326 -11.61 18.86 -1.82
C TRP A 326 -12.01 17.53 -1.22
N GLU A 327 -11.72 17.34 0.07
CA GLU A 327 -12.13 16.16 0.83
C GLU A 327 -13.65 16.20 1.04
N SER A 328 -14.34 15.24 0.44
CA SER A 328 -15.81 15.15 0.49
C SER A 328 -16.31 13.82 1.08
N MET A 329 -15.44 12.87 1.35
CA MET A 329 -15.78 11.55 1.86
C MET A 329 -16.14 11.60 3.35
N TYR A 330 -15.40 12.41 4.13
CA TYR A 330 -15.59 12.55 5.57
C TYR A 330 -16.18 13.91 5.96
N GLY A 331 -16.16 14.88 5.05
CA GLY A 331 -16.58 16.26 5.35
C GLY A 331 -15.55 17.00 6.20
N ALA A 332 -14.26 16.70 6.00
CA ALA A 332 -13.16 17.26 6.79
C ALA A 332 -12.88 18.74 6.50
N GLY A 333 -13.45 19.29 5.42
CA GLY A 333 -13.14 20.64 4.94
C GLY A 333 -11.68 20.79 4.52
N LEU A 334 -11.05 19.71 4.03
CA LEU A 334 -9.64 19.72 3.64
C LEU A 334 -9.51 19.99 2.14
N ALA A 335 -8.69 20.97 1.77
CA ALA A 335 -8.30 21.25 0.40
C ALA A 335 -6.81 20.92 0.19
N VAL A 336 -6.50 20.26 -0.92
CA VAL A 336 -5.13 20.01 -1.37
C VAL A 336 -4.94 20.64 -2.73
N ARG A 337 -3.91 21.46 -2.90
CA ARG A 337 -3.59 22.13 -4.17
C ARG A 337 -2.16 21.85 -4.58
N VAL A 338 -1.95 21.56 -5.86
CA VAL A 338 -0.59 21.44 -6.42
C VAL A 338 -0.19 22.79 -7.00
N LEU A 339 0.76 23.47 -6.37
CA LEU A 339 1.27 24.77 -6.82
C LEU A 339 2.17 24.62 -8.05
N SER A 340 3.08 23.65 -8.00
CA SER A 340 4.04 23.38 -9.06
C SER A 340 4.55 21.96 -8.95
N GLN A 341 5.08 21.40 -10.04
CA GLN A 341 5.81 20.14 -10.01
C GLN A 341 6.88 20.12 -11.10
N ASN A 342 7.85 19.23 -10.95
CA ASN A 342 8.85 18.88 -11.95
C ASN A 342 9.16 17.38 -11.84
N ASP A 343 10.19 16.90 -12.55
CA ASP A 343 10.53 15.47 -12.57
C ASP A 343 11.06 14.91 -11.25
N THR A 344 11.31 15.75 -10.24
CA THR A 344 11.90 15.33 -8.96
C THR A 344 11.02 15.62 -7.74
N ALA A 345 10.08 16.56 -7.82
CA ALA A 345 9.21 16.92 -6.71
C ALA A 345 7.93 17.65 -7.15
N ALA A 346 6.93 17.63 -6.28
CA ALA A 346 5.76 18.51 -6.32
C ALA A 346 5.72 19.42 -5.08
N VAL A 347 5.28 20.66 -5.27
CA VAL A 347 4.98 21.59 -4.18
C VAL A 347 3.47 21.65 -4.03
N VAL A 348 2.98 21.31 -2.84
CA VAL A 348 1.55 21.29 -2.53
C VAL A 348 1.24 22.19 -1.35
N THR A 349 0.02 22.72 -1.32
CA THR A 349 -0.57 23.26 -0.10
C THR A 349 -1.67 22.33 0.37
N VAL A 350 -1.78 22.18 1.69
CA VAL A 350 -2.88 21.50 2.37
C VAL A 350 -3.50 22.49 3.32
N CYS A 351 -4.78 22.77 3.14
CA CYS A 351 -5.53 23.77 3.89
C CYS A 351 -6.77 23.12 4.52
N ARG A 352 -7.11 23.53 5.74
CA ARG A 352 -8.36 23.17 6.39
C ARG A 352 -9.26 24.40 6.37
N ALA A 353 -10.35 24.33 5.62
CA ALA A 353 -11.31 25.43 5.52
C ALA A 353 -11.93 25.73 6.90
N MET A 354 -12.11 27.02 7.15
CA MET A 354 -12.85 27.55 8.30
C MET A 354 -14.28 27.96 7.89
N SER A 355 -14.47 28.39 6.65
CA SER A 355 -15.73 28.88 6.09
C SER A 355 -15.81 28.62 4.59
N ASP A 356 -17.00 28.80 4.00
CA ASP A 356 -17.22 28.70 2.56
C ASP A 356 -16.81 29.98 1.80
N SER A 357 -16.43 31.05 2.53
CA SER A 357 -15.96 32.33 2.00
C SER A 357 -14.84 32.89 2.88
N GLU A 358 -14.03 33.78 2.32
CA GLU A 358 -12.89 34.37 3.03
C GLU A 358 -13.31 35.22 4.25
N LEU A 359 -12.51 35.16 5.33
CA LEU A 359 -12.66 36.00 6.52
C LEU A 359 -11.66 37.15 6.50
N CYS A 360 -12.03 38.22 5.79
CA CYS A 360 -11.14 39.34 5.48
C CYS A 360 -10.54 40.05 6.71
N GLY A 361 -9.22 40.27 6.66
CA GLY A 361 -8.45 40.99 7.67
C GLY A 361 -7.87 40.09 8.77
N MET A 362 -7.96 38.77 8.61
CA MET A 362 -7.44 37.79 9.56
C MET A 362 -6.08 37.19 9.16
N GLY A 363 -5.60 37.44 7.94
CA GLY A 363 -4.30 36.93 7.48
C GLY A 363 -4.27 35.41 7.29
N ILE A 364 -5.43 34.78 7.08
CA ILE A 364 -5.60 33.34 6.88
C ILE A 364 -6.36 33.09 5.58
N ASP A 365 -6.21 31.91 4.98
CA ASP A 365 -6.95 31.47 3.80
C ASP A 365 -8.16 30.67 4.30
N ALA A 366 -9.25 31.35 4.63
CA ALA A 366 -10.37 30.77 5.39
C ALA A 366 -11.21 29.81 4.55
N ASP A 367 -11.26 30.00 3.23
CA ASP A 367 -11.98 29.17 2.27
C ASP A 367 -11.05 28.29 1.40
N CYS A 368 -9.74 28.31 1.66
CA CYS A 368 -8.73 27.51 0.98
C CYS A 368 -8.64 27.74 -0.55
N ASP A 369 -9.08 28.89 -1.07
CA ASP A 369 -8.96 29.24 -2.49
C ASP A 369 -7.50 29.55 -2.90
N GLY A 370 -6.61 29.70 -1.93
CA GLY A 370 -5.19 30.00 -2.11
C GLY A 370 -4.86 31.49 -2.07
N LYS A 371 -5.81 32.35 -1.72
CA LYS A 371 -5.63 33.79 -1.50
C LYS A 371 -5.96 34.12 -0.03
N VAL A 372 -5.57 35.32 0.36
CA VAL A 372 -5.70 35.80 1.74
C VAL A 372 -6.07 37.27 1.69
N ASP A 373 -7.01 37.68 2.53
CA ASP A 373 -7.43 39.06 2.76
C ASP A 373 -7.68 39.83 1.44
N SER A 374 -7.06 41.00 1.24
CA SER A 374 -7.22 41.83 0.05
C SER A 374 -6.79 41.17 -1.26
N GLY A 375 -6.05 40.06 -1.19
CA GLY A 375 -5.73 39.24 -2.35
C GLY A 375 -6.90 38.38 -2.81
N ASP A 376 -7.89 38.17 -1.93
CA ASP A 376 -9.10 37.41 -2.17
C ASP A 376 -10.21 38.26 -2.81
N THR A 377 -10.89 37.67 -3.79
CA THR A 377 -12.05 38.27 -4.45
C THR A 377 -13.26 38.43 -3.54
N ASP A 378 -13.40 37.60 -2.52
CA ASP A 378 -14.45 37.70 -1.51
C ASP A 378 -14.32 39.00 -0.70
N CYS A 379 -13.08 39.44 -0.48
CA CYS A 379 -12.77 40.67 0.24
C CYS A 379 -12.89 41.95 -0.59
N ALA A 380 -13.02 41.84 -1.92
CA ALA A 380 -13.17 43.00 -2.80
C ALA A 380 -14.49 43.77 -2.58
N SER A 381 -15.50 43.12 -2.01
CA SER A 381 -16.81 43.73 -1.73
C SER A 381 -16.88 44.44 -0.36
N HIS A 382 -15.91 44.18 0.52
CA HIS A 382 -15.78 44.85 1.80
C HIS A 382 -14.91 46.10 1.67
N THR A 383 -15.45 47.14 1.01
CA THR A 383 -14.93 48.49 1.26
C THR A 383 -15.07 48.76 2.75
N TYR A 384 -13.95 48.76 3.49
CA TYR A 384 -13.88 49.35 4.81
C TYR A 384 -14.44 50.76 4.69
N SER A 385 -15.69 50.97 5.15
CA SER A 385 -16.21 52.31 5.35
C SER A 385 -15.33 52.89 6.46
N PRO A 386 -14.48 53.90 6.20
CA PRO A 386 -13.68 54.50 7.25
C PRO A 386 -14.65 54.97 8.34
N SER A 387 -14.38 54.59 9.59
CA SER A 387 -15.18 55.04 10.73
C SER A 387 -15.43 56.55 10.60
N PRO A 388 -16.69 57.02 10.70
CA PRO A 388 -16.98 58.43 10.61
C PRO A 388 -16.08 59.18 11.61
N PRO A 389 -15.48 60.32 11.23
CA PRO A 389 -14.67 61.09 12.14
C PRO A 389 -15.46 61.36 13.43
N PRO A 390 -14.82 61.24 14.61
CA PRO A 390 -15.50 61.41 15.88
C PRO A 390 -16.24 62.75 15.89
N ALA A 391 -17.52 62.70 16.29
CA ALA A 391 -18.36 63.89 16.34
C ALA A 391 -17.66 64.98 17.17
N PRO A 392 -17.66 66.24 16.70
CA PRO A 392 -17.05 67.32 17.45
C PRO A 392 -17.68 67.42 18.85
N PRO A 393 -16.86 67.67 19.89
CA PRO A 393 -17.36 67.75 21.26
C PRO A 393 -18.45 68.83 21.36
N ARG A 394 -19.58 68.49 21.99
CA ARG A 394 -20.66 69.43 22.25
C ARG A 394 -20.13 70.60 23.10
N PRO A 395 -20.49 71.85 22.80
CA PRO A 395 -20.21 72.98 23.68
C PRO A 395 -20.89 72.75 25.03
N ASN A 396 -20.12 72.86 26.12
CA ASN A 396 -20.67 72.82 27.48
C ASN A 396 -21.48 74.09 27.75
N PRO A 397 -22.63 73.98 28.46
CA PRO A 397 -23.47 75.11 28.86
C PRO A 397 -22.84 75.99 29.92
#